data_AF-A0A023BUI0-F1
#
_entry.id   AF-A0A023BUI0-F1
#
_cell.length_a   1.000
_cell.length_b   1.000
_cell.length_c   1.000
_cell.angle_alpha   90.00
_cell.angle_beta   90.00
_cell.angle_gamma   90.00
#
_symmetry.space_group_name_H-M   'P 1'
#
loop_
_entity.id
_entity.type
_entity.pdbx_description
1 polymer ?
#
loop_
_entity_poly.entity_id
_entity_poly.type
_entity_poly.pdbx_seq_one_letter_code
_entity_poly.pdbx_strand_id
1 'polypeptide(L)'
;MWAINEKFVDYSHPQEKDSVFLNPNQTMNPQVIEYPIIWKGFVGSEEVEIIQKGQGAHLDLHFIFKKFPERYNHIKPDIINWIHKYLRILN
;
A
#
# COMPACT_ATOMS: atom_id res chain seq x y z
N MET A 1 8.91 8.73 -10.94
CA MET A 1 8.02 8.66 -9.77
C MET A 1 8.31 7.36 -9.07
N TRP A 2 8.58 7.39 -7.77
CA TRP A 2 8.82 6.18 -7.01
C TRP A 2 7.42 5.65 -6.65
N ALA A 3 7.14 4.42 -7.04
CA ALA A 3 5.88 3.73 -6.81
C ALA A 3 6.19 2.45 -6.05
N ILE A 4 5.26 1.96 -5.24
CA ILE A 4 5.37 0.61 -4.70
C ILE A 4 5.05 -0.34 -5.85
N ASN A 5 5.96 -1.28 -6.11
CA ASN A 5 5.81 -2.33 -7.10
C ASN A 5 6.41 -3.62 -6.53
N GLU A 6 5.58 -4.40 -5.85
CA GLU A 6 6.00 -5.61 -5.12
C GLU A 6 5.17 -6.81 -5.61
N LYS A 7 5.76 -8.02 -5.56
CA LYS A 7 5.08 -9.27 -5.93
C LYS A 7 4.70 -10.05 -4.68
N PHE A 8 3.57 -10.74 -4.71
CA PHE A 8 3.12 -11.62 -3.63
C PHE A 8 2.61 -12.95 -4.16
N VAL A 9 2.54 -13.94 -3.27
CA VAL A 9 1.93 -15.23 -3.55
C VAL A 9 0.43 -15.08 -3.32
N ASP A 10 -0.39 -15.28 -4.35
CA ASP A 10 -1.83 -15.33 -4.15
C ASP A 10 -2.18 -16.69 -3.54
N TYR A 11 -2.48 -16.73 -2.24
CA TYR A 11 -2.85 -17.98 -1.59
C TYR A 11 -4.23 -18.52 -2.03
N SER A 12 -5.03 -17.73 -2.75
CA SER A 12 -6.24 -18.23 -3.42
C SER A 12 -5.93 -18.97 -4.72
N HIS A 13 -4.80 -18.65 -5.37
CA HIS A 13 -4.25 -19.36 -6.52
C HIS A 13 -2.74 -19.58 -6.32
N PRO A 14 -2.31 -20.57 -5.51
CA PRO A 14 -0.93 -20.68 -5.01
C PRO A 14 0.15 -20.82 -6.11
N GLN A 15 -0.25 -21.12 -7.33
CA GLN A 15 0.63 -21.24 -8.50
C GLN A 15 0.83 -19.89 -9.23
N GLU A 16 0.03 -18.88 -8.90
CA GLU A 16 0.06 -17.56 -9.51
C GLU A 16 0.72 -16.56 -8.58
N LYS A 17 1.71 -15.84 -9.12
CA LYS A 17 2.30 -14.68 -8.45
C LYS A 17 1.57 -13.47 -8.95
N ASP A 18 0.99 -12.72 -8.03
CA ASP A 18 0.31 -11.49 -8.35
C ASP A 18 1.16 -10.28 -7.90
N SER A 19 0.75 -9.08 -8.28
CA SER A 19 1.53 -7.86 -8.04
C SER A 19 0.71 -6.75 -7.39
N VAL A 20 1.38 -5.94 -6.58
CA VAL A 20 0.82 -4.71 -6.02
C VAL A 20 1.55 -3.53 -6.63
N PHE A 21 0.78 -2.63 -7.22
CA PHE A 21 1.25 -1.34 -7.70
C PHE A 21 0.50 -0.23 -6.97
N LEU A 22 1.21 0.64 -6.25
CA LEU A 22 0.59 1.76 -5.54
C LEU A 22 1.39 3.03 -5.73
N ASN A 23 0.68 4.11 -6.06
CA ASN A 23 1.22 5.47 -6.10
C ASN A 23 0.54 6.33 -5.04
N PRO A 24 1.31 7.18 -4.35
CA PRO A 24 0.70 8.23 -3.56
C PRO A 24 0.08 9.31 -4.45
N ASN A 25 -0.99 9.94 -3.96
CA ASN A 25 -1.66 11.07 -4.62
C ASN A 25 -0.87 12.38 -4.58
N GLN A 26 0.26 12.40 -3.90
CA GLN A 26 1.10 13.57 -3.72
C GLN A 26 2.58 13.20 -3.81
N THR A 27 3.40 14.17 -4.17
CA THR A 27 4.86 14.02 -4.15
C THR A 27 5.31 13.80 -2.72
N MET A 28 6.08 12.75 -2.50
CA MET A 28 6.58 12.42 -1.17
C MET A 28 7.88 13.18 -0.92
N ASN A 29 7.83 14.12 0.04
CA ASN A 29 9.01 14.78 0.58
C ASN A 29 9.24 14.25 2.01
N PRO A 30 10.40 13.65 2.30
CA PRO A 30 10.67 13.03 3.59
C PRO A 30 10.64 14.02 4.77
N GLN A 31 10.90 15.31 4.50
CA GLN A 31 10.94 16.35 5.53
C GLN A 31 9.56 16.93 5.88
N VAL A 32 8.56 16.79 5.00
CA VAL A 32 7.25 17.44 5.10
C VAL A 32 6.15 16.51 4.60
N ILE A 33 6.08 15.29 5.14
CA ILE A 33 4.99 14.37 4.82
C ILE A 33 3.68 14.93 5.37
N GLU A 34 2.75 15.27 4.48
CA GLU A 34 1.40 15.71 4.84
C GLU A 34 0.42 14.54 4.80
N TYR A 35 -0.43 14.45 5.82
CA TYR A 35 -1.49 13.44 5.90
C TYR A 35 -2.87 14.08 5.65
N PRO A 36 -3.84 13.36 5.04
CA PRO A 36 -3.75 11.96 4.65
C PRO A 36 -3.03 11.73 3.32
N ILE A 37 -2.30 10.63 3.22
CA ILE A 37 -1.76 10.13 1.95
C ILE A 37 -2.79 9.16 1.36
N ILE A 38 -3.19 9.38 0.11
CA ILE A 38 -4.05 8.45 -0.63
C ILE A 38 -3.18 7.64 -1.58
N TRP A 39 -3.13 6.34 -1.35
CA TRP A 39 -2.44 5.38 -2.20
C TRP A 39 -3.45 4.77 -3.18
N LYS A 40 -3.19 4.94 -4.48
CA LYS A 40 -4.01 4.40 -5.56
C LYS A 40 -3.18 3.53 -6.50
N GLY A 41 -3.81 2.49 -7.03
CA GLY A 41 -3.20 1.65 -8.04
C GLY A 41 -3.94 0.33 -8.13
N PHE A 42 -3.20 -0.77 -8.17
CA PHE A 42 -3.74 -2.09 -8.44
C PHE A 42 -3.19 -3.14 -7.46
N VAL A 43 -4.05 -4.07 -7.06
CA VAL A 43 -3.66 -5.37 -6.51
C VAL A 43 -4.14 -6.41 -7.51
N GLY A 44 -3.19 -7.04 -8.17
CA GLY A 44 -3.40 -7.75 -9.40
C GLY A 44 -4.08 -6.93 -10.47
N SER A 45 -5.23 -7.39 -10.94
CA SER A 45 -6.02 -6.68 -11.94
C SER A 45 -7.06 -5.73 -11.35
N GLU A 46 -7.14 -5.60 -10.02
CA GLU A 46 -8.20 -4.82 -9.36
C GLU A 46 -7.69 -3.49 -8.83
N GLU A 47 -8.43 -2.42 -9.14
CA GLU A 47 -8.15 -1.08 -8.65
C GLU A 47 -8.33 -1.00 -7.14
N VAL A 48 -7.36 -0.35 -6.48
CA VAL A 48 -7.41 -0.13 -5.04
C VAL A 48 -7.22 1.31 -4.63
N GLU A 49 -7.85 1.66 -3.50
CA GLU A 49 -7.66 2.94 -2.81
C GLU A 49 -7.46 2.70 -1.32
N ILE A 50 -6.31 3.17 -0.81
CA ILE A 50 -5.90 3.05 0.59
C ILE A 50 -5.58 4.44 1.12
N ILE A 51 -6.16 4.83 2.25
CA ILE A 51 -5.95 6.12 2.88
C ILE A 51 -5.11 5.94 4.13
N GLN A 52 -3.93 6.54 4.17
CA GLN A 52 -3.09 6.63 5.34
C GLN A 52 -3.35 7.96 6.06
N LYS A 53 -3.92 7.90 7.26
CA LYS A 53 -4.30 9.06 8.08
C LYS A 53 -3.15 9.68 8.89
N GLY A 54 -2.05 8.97 9.05
CA GLY A 54 -0.95 9.40 9.91
C GLY A 54 0.21 8.41 9.94
N GLN A 55 1.16 8.68 10.83
CA GLN A 55 2.28 7.81 11.17
C GLN A 55 2.16 7.37 12.64
N GLY A 56 2.51 6.13 12.94
CA GLY A 56 2.51 5.63 14.31
C GLY A 56 3.08 4.22 14.42
N ALA A 57 3.36 3.79 15.66
CA ALA A 57 3.87 2.44 15.95
C ALA A 57 2.83 1.34 15.66
N HIS A 58 1.55 1.66 15.74
CA HIS A 58 0.45 0.75 15.42
C HIS A 58 0.06 0.89 13.96
N LEU A 59 0.69 0.04 13.14
CA LEU A 59 0.65 0.06 11.68
C LEU A 59 -0.78 0.08 11.13
N ASP A 60 -1.72 -0.64 11.75
CA ASP A 60 -3.05 -0.89 11.17
C ASP A 60 -4.04 0.26 11.43
N LEU A 61 -3.86 0.98 12.55
CA LEU A 61 -4.80 2.00 13.02
C LEU A 61 -4.86 3.25 12.14
N HIS A 62 -3.83 3.44 11.32
CA HIS A 62 -3.70 4.62 10.46
C HIS A 62 -4.15 4.38 9.02
N PHE A 63 -4.54 3.16 8.64
CA PHE A 63 -4.92 2.84 7.26
C PHE A 63 -6.40 2.53 7.11
N ILE A 64 -7.03 3.13 6.09
CA ILE A 64 -8.37 2.79 5.64
C ILE A 64 -8.30 2.23 4.22
N PHE A 65 -8.72 0.99 4.04
CA PHE A 65 -8.84 0.32 2.75
C PHE A 65 -10.25 0.55 2.19
N LYS A 66 -10.44 1.57 1.34
CA LYS A 66 -11.77 1.98 0.85
C LYS A 66 -12.30 1.14 -0.32
N LYS A 67 -11.44 0.91 -1.31
CA LYS A 67 -11.72 0.05 -2.46
C LYS A 67 -10.68 -1.03 -2.42
N PHE A 68 -10.94 -2.12 -1.71
CA PHE A 68 -9.95 -3.17 -1.56
C PHE A 68 -10.60 -4.54 -1.73
N PRO A 69 -10.12 -5.39 -2.64
CA PRO A 69 -10.74 -6.67 -2.95
C PRO A 69 -10.67 -7.60 -1.74
N GLU A 70 -11.81 -8.18 -1.37
CA GLU A 70 -11.86 -9.07 -0.20
C GLU A 70 -10.92 -10.28 -0.35
N ARG A 71 -10.76 -10.80 -1.58
CA ARG A 71 -9.86 -11.92 -1.87
C ARG A 71 -8.40 -11.65 -1.47
N TYR A 72 -7.98 -10.38 -1.51
CA TYR A 72 -6.63 -9.96 -1.13
C TYR A 72 -6.54 -9.45 0.32
N ASN A 73 -7.58 -9.59 1.15
CA ASN A 73 -7.55 -9.09 2.53
C ASN A 73 -6.35 -9.61 3.35
N HIS A 74 -5.87 -10.81 3.03
CA HIS A 74 -4.73 -11.44 3.67
C HIS A 74 -3.40 -10.68 3.47
N ILE A 75 -3.24 -9.91 2.39
CA ILE A 75 -2.01 -9.12 2.13
C ILE A 75 -2.06 -7.68 2.66
N LYS A 76 -3.14 -7.27 3.34
CA LYS A 76 -3.22 -5.92 3.93
C LYS A 76 -2.02 -5.59 4.84
N PRO A 77 -1.55 -6.50 5.71
CA PRO A 77 -0.36 -6.25 6.53
C PRO A 77 0.90 -6.04 5.68
N ASP A 78 1.08 -6.83 4.62
CA ASP A 78 2.23 -6.71 3.72
C ASP A 78 2.24 -5.37 2.98
N ILE A 79 1.07 -4.91 2.51
CA ILE A 79 0.94 -3.60 1.87
C ILE A 79 1.34 -2.47 2.82
N ILE A 80 0.89 -2.51 4.08
CA ILE A 80 1.29 -1.50 5.08
C ILE A 80 2.80 -1.52 5.29
N ASN A 81 3.41 -2.70 5.38
CA ASN A 81 4.86 -2.85 5.50
C ASN A 81 5.61 -2.27 4.29
N TRP A 82 5.12 -2.49 3.07
CA TRP A 82 5.72 -1.92 1.86
C TRP A 82 5.58 -0.41 1.80
N ILE A 83 4.43 0.15 2.20
CA ILE A 83 4.25 1.60 2.33
C ILE A 83 5.26 2.19 3.32
N HIS A 84 5.45 1.54 4.46
CA HIS A 84 6.41 2.00 5.46
C HIS A 84 7.85 1.90 4.97
N LYS A 85 8.22 0.79 4.33
CA LYS A 85 9.54 0.61 3.69
C LYS A 85 9.79 1.71 2.67
N TYR A 86 8.80 2.01 1.83
CA TYR A 86 8.86 3.08 0.83
C TYR A 86 9.11 4.44 1.48
N LEU A 87 8.34 4.81 2.50
CA LEU A 87 8.52 6.09 3.21
C LEU A 87 9.88 6.16 3.93
N ARG A 88 10.38 5.04 4.46
CA ARG A 88 11.70 4.98 5.10
C ARG A 88 12.85 5.16 4.11
N ILE A 89 12.74 4.65 2.89
CA ILE A 89 13.80 4.83 1.87
C ILE A 89 13.88 6.28 1.40
N LEU A 90 12.77 7.02 1.48
CA LEU A 90 12.76 8.44 1.15
C LEU A 90 13.50 9.28 2.21
N ASN A 91 13.37 8.94 3.51
CA ASN A 91 14.07 9.60 4.62
C ASN A 91 15.59 9.35 4.60
#